data_AF-A0A5N6Q6K6-F1
#
_entry.id   AF-A0A5N6Q6K6-F1
#
_cell.length_a   1.000
_cell.length_b   1.000
_cell.length_c   1.000
_cell.angle_alpha   90.00
_cell.angle_beta   90.00
_cell.angle_gamma   90.00
#
_symmetry.space_group_name_H-M   'P 1'
#
loop_
_entity.id
_entity.type
_entity.pdbx_description
1 polymer ?
#
loop_
_entity_poly.entity_id
_entity_poly.type
_entity_poly.pdbx_seq_one_letter_code
_entity_poly.pdbx_strand_id
1 'polypeptide(L)'
;MEDNQTRPEISMRLAENVEEFQEGVTEITDLMEQDINFSQLTAESYDEKNLKLSTHVAELSRVHGVLVDLLADLIIEFNKKQRLDSIDSDSRKVSEASHNLKEDLQTLTEENTKLKCMIKEIESVMDSQLESAQDDIRTQNAYLELEKSKVFELQKQVVNLLLLVSDSNLKIKTIGEELEASSSKLLVAKDLLSQQHERASKQKTKQNKEMLALLHKQIDSHSETVNALQQQVAADIIAHDDQIKEFDMKINQYVSEISVLKSTHEAKEDKWNADIEKLKKELKEKCQSLDELNKKLETLILERDGVDARLDTLRAEKCSRDNLVQEMETRLKSLQAERAEVLVTFKIVQKLKDELKLKVVELEQEVHRQKEVIANTT
;
A
#
# COMPACT_ATOMS: atom_id res chain seq x y z
N MET A 1 -149.79 44.82 18.61
CA MET A 1 -149.24 45.46 17.41
C MET A 1 -148.10 46.34 17.86
N GLU A 2 -146.86 45.96 17.57
CA GLU A 2 -145.96 46.77 16.77
C GLU A 2 -144.71 45.93 16.52
N ASP A 3 -144.51 45.65 15.23
CA ASP A 3 -143.35 45.03 14.63
C ASP A 3 -142.07 45.75 15.07
N ASN A 4 -141.17 45.06 15.77
CA ASN A 4 -139.75 45.31 15.61
C ASN A 4 -139.25 44.38 14.50
N GLN A 5 -139.60 44.75 13.27
CA GLN A 5 -138.85 44.37 12.08
C GLN A 5 -137.46 44.98 12.21
N THR A 6 -136.56 44.32 12.95
CA THR A 6 -135.12 44.48 12.76
C THR A 6 -134.84 44.17 11.30
N ARG A 7 -134.59 45.25 10.56
CA ARG A 7 -134.44 45.31 9.12
C ARG A 7 -133.59 44.12 8.64
N PRO A 8 -134.16 43.14 7.93
CA PRO A 8 -133.45 41.93 7.52
C PRO A 8 -132.16 42.24 6.75
N GLU A 9 -132.10 43.39 6.09
CA GLU A 9 -130.94 43.88 5.34
C GLU A 9 -129.69 44.11 6.19
N ILE A 10 -129.80 44.56 7.45
CA ILE A 10 -128.61 44.81 8.30
C ILE A 10 -128.11 43.49 8.91
N SER A 11 -129.03 42.63 9.34
CA SER A 11 -128.68 41.30 9.85
C SER A 11 -128.11 40.39 8.75
N MET A 12 -128.60 40.53 7.51
CA MET A 12 -128.10 39.78 6.36
C MET A 12 -126.73 40.30 5.91
N ARG A 13 -126.50 41.63 5.88
CA ARG A 13 -125.17 42.20 5.58
C ARG A 13 -124.13 41.90 6.66
N LEU A 14 -124.53 41.85 7.94
CA LEU A 14 -123.62 41.47 9.02
C LEU A 14 -123.27 39.98 8.93
N ALA A 15 -124.24 39.12 8.58
CA ALA A 15 -123.99 37.71 8.36
C ALA A 15 -123.08 37.46 7.14
N GLU A 16 -123.33 38.12 6.00
CA GLU A 16 -122.47 38.05 4.80
C GLU A 16 -121.03 38.52 5.09
N ASN A 17 -120.85 39.64 5.80
CA ASN A 17 -119.52 40.14 6.16
C ASN A 17 -118.78 39.24 7.16
N VAL A 18 -119.50 38.61 8.10
CA VAL A 18 -118.91 37.66 9.05
C VAL A 18 -118.53 36.37 8.33
N GLU A 19 -119.32 35.92 7.36
CA GLU A 19 -119.02 34.73 6.54
C GLU A 19 -117.81 34.98 5.63
N GLU A 20 -117.73 36.12 4.92
CA GLU A 20 -116.54 36.51 4.14
C GLU A 20 -115.28 36.64 5.02
N PHE A 21 -115.41 37.23 6.21
CA PHE A 21 -114.28 37.33 7.15
C PHE A 21 -113.81 35.94 7.61
N GLN A 22 -114.74 35.03 7.85
CA GLN A 22 -114.43 33.68 8.32
C GLN A 22 -113.88 32.79 7.20
N GLU A 23 -114.32 32.96 5.95
CA GLU A 23 -113.74 32.33 4.77
C GLU A 23 -112.30 32.79 4.53
N GLY A 24 -112.02 34.10 4.61
CA GLY A 24 -110.66 34.63 4.51
C GLY A 24 -109.71 34.16 5.61
N VAL A 25 -110.20 33.99 6.85
CA VAL A 25 -109.41 33.39 7.95
C VAL A 25 -109.12 31.91 7.69
N THR A 26 -110.05 31.18 7.06
CA THR A 26 -109.89 29.76 6.76
C THR A 26 -108.86 29.55 5.65
N GLU A 27 -108.88 30.34 4.57
CA GLU A 27 -107.87 30.25 3.50
C GLU A 27 -106.46 30.61 3.98
N ILE A 28 -106.32 31.61 4.86
CA ILE A 28 -105.03 31.94 5.49
C ILE A 28 -104.53 30.76 6.34
N THR A 29 -105.42 30.08 7.06
CA THR A 29 -105.08 28.93 7.89
C THR A 29 -104.64 27.74 7.03
N ASP A 30 -105.32 27.45 5.92
CA ASP A 30 -104.95 26.39 4.97
C ASP A 30 -103.59 26.64 4.30
N LEU A 31 -103.28 27.91 3.98
CA LEU A 31 -101.97 28.31 3.43
C LEU A 31 -100.82 28.11 4.44
N MET A 32 -101.11 28.26 5.74
CA MET A 32 -100.18 28.00 6.84
C MET A 32 -100.06 26.52 7.18
N GLU A 33 -101.11 25.71 7.00
CA GLU A 33 -101.09 24.28 7.29
C GLU A 33 -100.36 23.48 6.18
N GLN A 34 -100.39 23.98 4.93
CA GLN A 34 -99.57 23.45 3.82
C GLN A 34 -98.05 23.67 4.01
N ASP A 35 -97.62 24.46 5.01
CA ASP A 35 -96.20 24.78 5.28
C ASP A 35 -95.44 23.70 6.09
N ILE A 36 -96.08 22.57 6.39
CA ILE A 36 -95.45 21.44 7.11
C ILE A 36 -94.39 20.70 6.25
N ASN A 37 -94.34 20.90 4.93
CA ASN A 37 -93.32 20.32 4.03
C ASN A 37 -92.34 21.36 3.46
N PHE A 38 -91.68 22.09 4.37
CA PHE A 38 -90.82 23.25 4.05
C PHE A 38 -89.54 22.93 3.24
N SER A 39 -89.18 21.67 3.02
CA SER A 39 -87.90 21.30 2.40
C SER A 39 -87.88 21.29 0.87
N GLN A 40 -88.97 21.69 0.19
CA GLN A 40 -89.10 21.53 -1.26
C GLN A 40 -89.68 22.75 -2.03
N LEU A 41 -89.66 23.96 -1.45
CA LEU A 41 -90.09 25.18 -2.15
C LEU A 41 -88.89 25.97 -2.71
N THR A 42 -89.01 26.39 -3.98
CA THR A 42 -88.05 27.28 -4.65
C THR A 42 -88.30 28.75 -4.27
N ALA A 43 -87.25 29.59 -4.29
CA ALA A 43 -87.30 30.99 -3.86
C ALA A 43 -88.40 31.82 -4.56
N GLU A 44 -88.70 31.54 -5.84
CA GLU A 44 -89.78 32.22 -6.59
C GLU A 44 -91.19 31.89 -6.05
N SER A 45 -91.41 30.68 -5.52
CA SER A 45 -92.68 30.28 -4.92
C SER A 45 -92.94 30.95 -3.57
N TYR A 46 -91.89 31.32 -2.84
CA TYR A 46 -92.01 32.00 -1.55
C TYR A 46 -92.47 33.45 -1.74
N ASP A 47 -91.90 34.16 -2.73
CA ASP A 47 -92.29 35.54 -3.04
C ASP A 47 -93.73 35.62 -3.55
N GLU A 48 -94.17 34.68 -4.41
CA GLU A 48 -95.57 34.62 -4.85
C GLU A 48 -96.54 34.31 -3.69
N LYS A 49 -96.16 33.40 -2.79
CA LYS A 49 -96.98 33.02 -1.62
C LYS A 49 -97.05 34.15 -0.59
N ASN A 50 -95.94 34.84 -0.33
CA ASN A 50 -95.88 36.01 0.56
C ASN A 50 -96.69 37.18 -0.02
N LEU A 51 -96.68 37.37 -1.34
CA LEU A 51 -97.53 38.34 -2.02
C LEU A 51 -99.02 38.00 -1.87
N LYS A 52 -99.41 36.73 -2.06
CA LYS A 52 -100.79 36.28 -1.82
C LYS A 52 -101.23 36.48 -0.38
N LEU A 53 -100.39 36.12 0.60
CA LEU A 53 -100.68 36.30 2.02
C LEU A 53 -100.82 37.78 2.38
N SER A 54 -99.93 38.63 1.86
CA SER A 54 -100.01 40.08 2.05
C SER A 54 -101.29 40.69 1.47
N THR A 55 -101.79 40.17 0.34
CA THR A 55 -103.05 40.61 -0.26
C THR A 55 -104.25 40.23 0.63
N HIS A 56 -104.31 39.00 1.13
CA HIS A 56 -105.43 38.54 1.98
C HIS A 56 -105.45 39.26 3.33
N VAL A 57 -104.28 39.54 3.93
CA VAL A 57 -104.18 40.33 5.16
C VAL A 57 -104.66 41.78 4.97
N ALA A 58 -104.40 42.36 3.80
CA ALA A 58 -104.91 43.70 3.45
C ALA A 58 -106.44 43.70 3.25
N GLU A 59 -107.00 42.66 2.62
CA GLU A 59 -108.45 42.48 2.47
C GLU A 59 -109.16 42.24 3.80
N LEU A 60 -108.58 41.42 4.70
CA LEU A 60 -109.10 41.18 6.03
C LEU A 60 -109.11 42.47 6.88
N SER A 61 -108.07 43.30 6.74
CA SER A 61 -108.01 44.62 7.37
C SER A 61 -109.09 45.58 6.83
N ARG A 62 -109.45 45.47 5.54
CA ARG A 62 -110.52 46.25 4.91
C ARG A 62 -111.91 45.82 5.44
N VAL A 63 -112.17 44.52 5.51
CA VAL A 63 -113.44 43.98 6.03
C VAL A 63 -113.60 44.29 7.53
N HIS A 64 -112.53 44.18 8.30
CA HIS A 64 -112.51 44.57 9.71
C HIS A 64 -112.82 46.07 9.90
N GLY A 65 -112.31 46.94 9.02
CA GLY A 65 -112.67 48.36 9.02
C GLY A 65 -114.17 48.60 8.79
N VAL A 66 -114.78 47.89 7.84
CA VAL A 66 -116.22 47.98 7.55
C VAL A 66 -117.08 47.45 8.72
N LEU A 67 -116.63 46.41 9.42
CA LEU A 67 -117.31 45.87 10.61
C LEU A 67 -117.26 46.84 11.80
N VAL A 68 -116.14 47.53 11.99
CA VAL A 68 -115.98 48.52 13.07
C VAL A 68 -116.85 49.75 12.82
N ASP A 69 -116.96 50.20 11.58
CA ASP A 69 -117.85 51.33 11.22
C ASP A 69 -119.34 50.94 11.37
N LEU A 70 -119.72 49.70 11.02
CA LEU A 70 -121.08 49.17 11.26
C LEU A 70 -121.45 49.02 12.74
N LEU A 71 -120.47 48.69 13.60
CA LEU A 71 -120.66 48.61 15.06
C LEU A 71 -120.75 50.00 15.70
N ALA A 72 -120.07 51.01 15.15
CA ALA A 72 -120.20 52.39 15.59
C ALA A 72 -121.62 52.96 15.32
N ASP A 73 -122.24 52.60 14.19
CA ASP A 73 -123.61 53.00 13.85
C ASP A 73 -124.67 52.27 14.70
N LEU A 74 -124.45 51.01 15.10
CA LEU A 74 -125.37 50.25 15.96
C LEU A 74 -125.39 50.77 17.41
N ILE A 75 -124.25 51.26 17.92
CA ILE A 75 -124.11 51.81 19.28
C ILE A 75 -124.77 53.20 19.41
N ILE A 76 -124.85 53.96 18.31
CA ILE A 76 -125.56 55.24 18.25
C ILE A 76 -127.09 55.02 18.17
N GLU A 77 -127.57 53.92 17.56
CA GLU A 77 -128.99 53.55 17.58
C GLU A 77 -129.46 52.91 18.92
N PHE A 78 -128.60 52.22 19.66
CA PHE A 78 -129.01 51.53 20.90
C PHE A 78 -129.18 52.44 22.14
N ASN A 79 -128.69 53.69 22.10
CA ASN A 79 -128.79 54.63 23.23
C ASN A 79 -130.07 55.50 23.25
N LYS A 80 -131.06 55.18 22.42
CA LYS A 80 -132.44 55.66 22.55
C LYS A 80 -133.39 54.46 22.70
N LYS A 81 -133.83 54.19 23.95
CA LYS A 81 -135.07 53.48 24.36
C LYS A 81 -134.91 52.03 24.87
N GLN A 82 -134.71 51.86 26.19
CA GLN A 82 -135.71 51.19 27.04
C GLN A 82 -135.47 51.39 28.55
N ARG A 83 -136.56 51.77 29.24
CA ARG A 83 -136.81 51.70 30.69
C ARG A 83 -137.63 50.45 31.00
N LEU A 84 -137.58 49.96 32.24
CA LEU A 84 -138.57 49.08 32.92
C LEU A 84 -138.29 49.17 34.45
N ASP A 85 -139.18 49.02 35.44
CA ASP A 85 -140.63 49.22 35.64
C ASP A 85 -140.96 48.95 37.14
N SER A 86 -142.12 49.45 37.61
CA SER A 86 -142.98 48.91 38.71
C SER A 86 -142.51 49.06 40.19
N ILE A 87 -143.26 49.47 41.21
CA ILE A 87 -144.71 49.71 41.50
C ILE A 87 -144.82 50.79 42.60
N ASP A 88 -145.92 51.53 42.58
CA ASP A 88 -146.34 52.57 43.54
C ASP A 88 -147.36 52.00 44.55
N SER A 89 -147.17 52.23 45.86
CA SER A 89 -148.28 52.50 46.80
C SER A 89 -147.78 53.04 48.16
N ASP A 90 -148.23 54.26 48.46
CA ASP A 90 -148.66 54.76 49.76
C ASP A 90 -147.66 54.97 50.91
N SER A 91 -147.11 56.19 50.90
CA SER A 91 -147.51 57.23 51.86
C SER A 91 -147.68 56.82 53.34
N ARG A 92 -146.62 57.16 54.09
CA ARG A 92 -146.71 58.10 55.22
C ARG A 92 -147.30 57.55 56.53
N LYS A 93 -146.45 56.84 57.29
CA LYS A 93 -146.20 57.06 58.74
C LYS A 93 -144.69 56.82 59.00
N VAL A 94 -143.82 57.83 58.99
CA VAL A 94 -143.53 58.74 60.12
C VAL A 94 -143.11 57.94 61.37
N SER A 95 -142.01 58.19 62.07
CA SER A 95 -140.88 59.12 61.89
C SER A 95 -139.93 58.95 63.08
N GLU A 96 -139.68 57.72 63.55
CA GLU A 96 -138.94 57.53 64.83
C GLU A 96 -137.89 56.41 64.83
N ALA A 97 -137.65 55.74 63.70
CA ALA A 97 -136.57 54.74 63.56
C ALA A 97 -135.34 55.22 62.75
N SER A 98 -135.34 56.48 62.27
CA SER A 98 -134.31 57.01 61.35
C SER A 98 -133.01 57.48 62.03
N HIS A 99 -132.93 57.52 63.36
CA HIS A 99 -131.72 57.99 64.03
C HIS A 99 -130.68 56.88 64.26
N ASN A 100 -131.07 55.61 64.41
CA ASN A 100 -130.12 54.52 64.68
C ASN A 100 -129.48 53.94 63.41
N LEU A 101 -130.21 53.94 62.29
CA LEU A 101 -129.69 53.49 60.97
C LEU A 101 -128.65 54.43 60.34
N LYS A 102 -128.53 55.66 60.87
CA LYS A 102 -127.53 56.63 60.42
C LYS A 102 -126.16 56.40 61.07
N GLU A 103 -126.12 55.85 62.29
CA GLU A 103 -124.88 55.44 62.95
C GLU A 103 -124.29 54.18 62.29
N ASP A 104 -125.14 53.19 61.95
CA ASP A 104 -124.68 51.96 61.26
C ASP A 104 -124.12 52.22 59.85
N LEU A 105 -124.63 53.24 59.15
CA LEU A 105 -124.11 53.67 57.84
C LEU A 105 -122.77 54.39 57.95
N GLN A 106 -122.47 55.02 59.10
CA GLN A 106 -121.20 55.69 59.34
C GLN A 106 -120.09 54.68 59.72
N THR A 107 -120.43 53.64 60.50
CA THR A 107 -119.50 52.52 60.76
C THR A 107 -119.21 51.69 59.52
N LEU A 108 -120.20 51.46 58.64
CA LEU A 108 -119.96 50.75 57.38
C LEU A 108 -119.13 51.56 56.37
N THR A 109 -119.18 52.90 56.39
CA THR A 109 -118.34 53.73 55.51
C THR A 109 -116.89 53.79 56.00
N GLU A 110 -116.65 53.76 57.31
CA GLU A 110 -115.32 53.62 57.90
C GLU A 110 -114.70 52.23 57.66
N GLU A 111 -115.49 51.15 57.71
CA GLU A 111 -114.99 49.82 57.32
C GLU A 111 -114.70 49.69 55.82
N ASN A 112 -115.50 50.34 54.96
CA ASN A 112 -115.27 50.30 53.52
C ASN A 112 -114.01 51.08 53.11
N THR A 113 -113.69 52.18 53.80
CA THR A 113 -112.43 52.92 53.58
C THR A 113 -111.21 52.15 54.10
N LYS A 114 -111.36 51.39 55.19
CA LYS A 114 -110.32 50.50 55.72
C LYS A 114 -110.07 49.29 54.81
N LEU A 115 -111.12 48.63 54.31
CA LEU A 115 -111.02 47.57 53.31
C LEU A 115 -110.38 48.08 52.02
N LYS A 116 -110.70 49.31 51.59
CA LYS A 116 -110.09 49.94 50.41
C LYS A 116 -108.59 50.24 50.60
N CYS A 117 -108.14 50.56 51.81
CA CYS A 117 -106.71 50.66 52.11
C CYS A 117 -106.02 49.29 52.11
N MET A 118 -106.63 48.27 52.71
CA MET A 118 -106.08 46.91 52.70
C MET A 118 -106.00 46.31 51.29
N ILE A 119 -106.98 46.59 50.42
CA ILE A 119 -106.92 46.17 49.02
C ILE A 119 -105.74 46.82 48.30
N LYS A 120 -105.51 48.13 48.49
CA LYS A 120 -104.33 48.81 47.92
C LYS A 120 -103.00 48.26 48.45
N GLU A 121 -102.96 47.87 49.72
CA GLU A 121 -101.76 47.29 50.33
C GLU A 121 -101.50 45.86 49.82
N ILE A 122 -102.56 45.07 49.62
CA ILE A 122 -102.49 43.74 48.99
C ILE A 122 -102.09 43.85 47.52
N GLU A 123 -102.64 44.80 46.76
CA GLU A 123 -102.24 45.08 45.37
C GLU A 123 -100.76 45.46 45.30
N SER A 124 -100.29 46.36 46.17
CA SER A 124 -98.86 46.72 46.25
C SER A 124 -97.95 45.55 46.62
N VAL A 125 -98.37 44.65 47.52
CA VAL A 125 -97.60 43.46 47.91
C VAL A 125 -97.62 42.41 46.80
N MET A 126 -98.74 42.23 46.10
CA MET A 126 -98.84 41.31 44.97
C MET A 126 -98.05 41.81 43.77
N ASP A 127 -98.07 43.11 43.47
CA ASP A 127 -97.28 43.68 42.37
C ASP A 127 -95.77 43.54 42.64
N SER A 128 -95.33 43.80 43.87
CA SER A 128 -93.91 43.62 44.24
C SER A 128 -93.49 42.14 44.28
N GLN A 129 -94.35 41.21 44.70
CA GLN A 129 -94.07 39.77 44.63
C GLN A 129 -94.08 39.23 43.20
N LEU A 130 -94.98 39.73 42.34
CA LEU A 130 -95.05 39.36 40.94
C LEU A 130 -93.82 39.85 40.19
N GLU A 131 -93.38 41.09 40.44
CA GLU A 131 -92.18 41.66 39.82
C GLU A 131 -90.91 40.93 40.28
N SER A 132 -90.80 40.60 41.57
CA SER A 132 -89.70 39.76 42.10
C SER A 132 -89.68 38.36 41.46
N ALA A 133 -90.84 37.69 41.35
CA ALA A 133 -90.92 36.38 40.72
C ALA A 133 -90.62 36.45 39.21
N GLN A 134 -91.01 37.54 38.55
CA GLN A 134 -90.68 37.77 37.14
C GLN A 134 -89.18 37.94 36.93
N ASP A 135 -88.49 38.67 37.80
CA ASP A 135 -87.04 38.85 37.74
C ASP A 135 -86.27 37.57 38.11
N ASP A 136 -86.77 36.76 39.05
CA ASP A 136 -86.21 35.43 39.36
C ASP A 136 -86.34 34.47 38.16
N ILE A 137 -87.49 34.48 37.46
CA ILE A 137 -87.68 33.72 36.22
C ILE A 137 -86.74 34.23 35.12
N ARG A 138 -86.56 35.56 35.03
CA ARG A 138 -85.68 36.19 34.04
C ARG A 138 -84.22 35.79 34.25
N THR A 139 -83.76 35.82 35.51
CA THR A 139 -82.39 35.41 35.87
C THR A 139 -82.17 33.91 35.73
N GLN A 140 -83.14 33.07 36.08
CA GLN A 140 -83.07 31.63 35.83
C GLN A 140 -83.02 31.29 34.33
N ASN A 141 -83.82 31.96 33.50
CA ASN A 141 -83.78 31.76 32.05
C ASN A 141 -82.44 32.18 31.45
N ALA A 142 -81.86 33.30 31.91
CA ALA A 142 -80.52 33.72 31.48
C ALA A 142 -79.44 32.70 31.87
N TYR A 143 -79.53 32.14 33.08
CA TYR A 143 -78.62 31.07 33.54
C TYR A 143 -78.80 29.78 32.72
N LEU A 144 -80.05 29.41 32.41
CA LEU A 144 -80.35 28.23 31.61
C LEU A 144 -79.82 28.38 30.17
N GLU A 145 -79.98 29.54 29.53
CA GLU A 145 -79.42 29.80 28.19
C GLU A 145 -77.89 29.79 28.19
N LEU A 146 -77.25 30.34 29.23
CA LEU A 146 -75.81 30.24 29.41
C LEU A 146 -75.34 28.78 29.51
N GLU A 147 -76.04 27.96 30.31
CA GLU A 147 -75.69 26.55 30.48
C GLU A 147 -75.96 25.73 29.22
N LYS A 148 -77.03 26.02 28.46
CA LYS A 148 -77.27 25.44 27.12
C LYS A 148 -76.13 25.75 26.17
N SER A 149 -75.67 27.01 26.12
CA SER A 149 -74.53 27.42 25.29
C SER A 149 -73.25 26.67 25.68
N LYS A 150 -73.01 26.52 26.98
CA LYS A 150 -71.86 25.77 27.51
C LYS A 150 -71.94 24.27 27.19
N VAL A 151 -73.11 23.66 27.32
CA VAL A 151 -73.35 22.25 26.94
C VAL A 151 -73.11 22.05 25.45
N PHE A 152 -73.59 22.96 24.60
CA PHE A 152 -73.36 22.90 23.17
C PHE A 152 -71.87 22.99 22.81
N GLU A 153 -71.13 23.90 23.46
CA GLU A 153 -69.68 24.02 23.25
C GLU A 153 -68.93 22.76 23.74
N LEU A 154 -69.32 22.18 24.88
CA LEU A 154 -68.74 20.92 25.35
C LEU A 154 -69.06 19.75 24.42
N GLN A 155 -70.27 19.65 23.88
CA GLN A 155 -70.63 18.63 22.88
C GLN A 155 -69.77 18.77 21.63
N LYS A 156 -69.55 20.00 21.14
CA LYS A 156 -68.66 20.28 20.01
C LYS A 156 -67.22 19.84 20.30
N GLN A 157 -66.71 20.11 21.50
CA GLN A 157 -65.38 19.64 21.92
C GLN A 157 -65.31 18.11 21.98
N VAL A 158 -66.34 17.44 22.51
CA VAL A 158 -66.43 15.98 22.58
C VAL A 158 -66.40 15.35 21.19
N VAL A 159 -67.16 15.89 20.23
CA VAL A 159 -67.16 15.40 18.84
C VAL A 159 -65.78 15.59 18.19
N ASN A 160 -65.16 16.75 18.37
CA ASN A 160 -63.81 17.00 17.85
C ASN A 160 -62.77 16.05 18.43
N LEU A 161 -62.83 15.77 19.74
CA LEU A 161 -61.94 14.80 20.39
C LEU A 161 -62.19 13.37 19.91
N LEU A 162 -63.44 12.97 19.71
CA LEU A 162 -63.81 11.66 19.13
C LEU A 162 -63.25 11.48 17.72
N LEU A 163 -63.34 12.51 16.88
CA LEU A 163 -62.74 12.52 15.54
C LEU A 163 -61.21 12.40 15.62
N LEU A 164 -60.57 13.18 16.49
CA LEU A 164 -59.12 13.14 16.68
C LEU A 164 -58.63 11.77 17.18
N VAL A 165 -59.35 11.15 18.12
CA VAL A 165 -59.04 9.80 18.62
C VAL A 165 -59.22 8.76 17.52
N SER A 166 -60.26 8.87 16.69
CA SER A 166 -60.50 7.95 15.57
C SER A 166 -59.38 8.05 14.52
N ASP A 167 -58.99 9.27 14.16
CA ASP A 167 -57.89 9.53 13.23
C ASP A 167 -56.55 9.00 13.80
N SER A 168 -56.28 9.27 15.08
CA SER A 168 -55.10 8.75 15.77
C SER A 168 -55.07 7.22 15.80
N ASN A 169 -56.21 6.56 16.05
CA ASN A 169 -56.31 5.10 16.05
C ASN A 169 -56.05 4.51 14.67
N LEU A 170 -56.56 5.13 13.59
CA LEU A 170 -56.25 4.72 12.23
C LEU A 170 -54.76 4.85 11.94
N LYS A 171 -54.14 5.97 12.33
CA LYS A 171 -52.71 6.19 12.15
C LYS A 171 -51.85 5.19 12.93
N ILE A 172 -52.21 4.89 14.18
CA ILE A 172 -51.53 3.85 14.98
C ILE A 172 -51.62 2.50 14.29
N LYS A 173 -52.81 2.14 13.77
CA LYS A 173 -53.01 0.88 13.05
C LYS A 173 -52.11 0.80 11.81
N THR A 174 -52.09 1.85 10.98
CA THR A 174 -51.24 1.91 9.79
C THR A 174 -49.75 1.79 10.14
N ILE A 175 -49.27 2.51 11.16
CA ILE A 175 -47.87 2.41 11.60
C ILE A 175 -47.55 1.01 12.14
N GLY A 176 -48.50 0.36 12.82
CA GLY A 176 -48.35 -1.01 13.31
C GLY A 176 -48.15 -2.01 12.16
N GLU A 177 -48.98 -1.93 11.12
CA GLU A 177 -48.88 -2.77 9.92
C GLU A 177 -47.56 -2.54 9.17
N GLU A 178 -47.11 -1.29 9.03
CA GLU A 178 -45.83 -0.95 8.42
C GLU A 178 -44.63 -1.49 9.22
N LEU A 179 -44.71 -1.42 10.55
CA LEU A 179 -43.68 -1.95 11.44
C LEU A 179 -43.58 -3.48 11.35
N GLU A 180 -44.72 -4.17 11.31
CA GLU A 180 -44.78 -5.62 11.15
C GLU A 180 -44.24 -6.07 9.78
N ALA A 181 -44.60 -5.35 8.71
CA ALA A 181 -44.05 -5.58 7.38
C ALA A 181 -42.53 -5.33 7.33
N SER A 182 -42.05 -4.28 7.99
CA SER A 182 -40.62 -3.97 8.08
C SER A 182 -39.86 -5.03 8.89
N SER A 183 -40.41 -5.48 10.02
CA SER A 183 -39.86 -6.55 10.85
C SER A 183 -39.75 -7.87 10.08
N SER A 184 -40.78 -8.22 9.30
CA SER A 184 -40.77 -9.41 8.44
C SER A 184 -39.70 -9.32 7.35
N LYS A 185 -39.55 -8.16 6.70
CA LYS A 185 -38.47 -7.91 5.73
C LYS A 185 -37.08 -7.99 6.36
N LEU A 186 -36.92 -7.48 7.58
CA LEU A 186 -35.67 -7.53 8.33
C LEU A 186 -35.27 -8.97 8.67
N LEU A 187 -36.24 -9.81 9.06
CA LEU A 187 -35.99 -11.22 9.35
C LEU A 187 -35.50 -11.96 8.10
N VAL A 188 -36.16 -11.79 6.95
CA VAL A 188 -35.74 -12.36 5.67
C VAL A 188 -34.33 -11.88 5.28
N ALA A 189 -34.04 -10.59 5.46
CA ALA A 189 -32.71 -10.03 5.18
C ALA A 189 -31.63 -10.64 6.09
N LYS A 190 -31.93 -10.86 7.38
CA LYS A 190 -31.00 -11.48 8.34
C LYS A 190 -30.68 -12.93 7.97
N ASP A 191 -31.67 -13.69 7.53
CA ASP A 191 -31.48 -15.08 7.09
C ASP A 191 -30.67 -15.14 5.79
N LEU A 192 -30.94 -14.24 4.84
CA LEU A 192 -30.14 -14.11 3.62
C LEU A 192 -28.69 -13.73 3.90
N LEU A 193 -28.44 -12.80 4.83
CA LEU A 193 -27.08 -12.43 5.25
C LEU A 193 -26.36 -13.62 5.90
N SER A 194 -27.04 -14.39 6.74
CA SER A 194 -26.47 -15.59 7.37
C SER A 194 -26.10 -16.63 6.32
N GLN A 195 -26.98 -16.88 5.35
CA GLN A 195 -26.73 -17.80 4.25
C GLN A 195 -25.57 -17.33 3.35
N GLN A 196 -25.49 -16.03 3.03
CA GLN A 196 -24.36 -15.49 2.28
C GLN A 196 -23.05 -15.62 3.04
N HIS A 197 -23.04 -15.35 4.34
CA HIS A 197 -21.84 -15.48 5.16
C HIS A 197 -21.35 -16.94 5.20
N GLU A 198 -22.26 -17.90 5.35
CA GLU A 198 -21.92 -19.33 5.31
C GLU A 198 -21.37 -19.74 3.94
N ARG A 199 -21.98 -19.29 2.83
CA ARG A 199 -21.49 -19.55 1.47
C ARG A 199 -20.11 -18.94 1.24
N ALA A 200 -19.88 -17.70 1.67
CA ALA A 200 -18.59 -17.03 1.55
C ALA A 200 -17.50 -17.75 2.37
N SER A 201 -17.83 -18.19 3.58
CA SER A 201 -16.94 -18.98 4.43
C SER A 201 -16.59 -20.32 3.78
N LYS A 202 -17.58 -21.08 3.30
CA LYS A 202 -17.36 -22.34 2.57
C LYS A 202 -16.51 -22.13 1.31
N GLN A 203 -16.78 -21.10 0.52
CA GLN A 203 -16.00 -20.78 -0.68
C GLN A 203 -14.55 -20.43 -0.33
N LYS A 204 -14.32 -19.60 0.70
CA LYS A 204 -12.97 -19.24 1.17
C LYS A 204 -12.21 -20.46 1.65
N THR A 205 -12.85 -21.36 2.40
CA THR A 205 -12.20 -22.62 2.83
C THR A 205 -11.85 -23.53 1.65
N LYS A 206 -12.71 -23.61 0.62
CA LYS A 206 -12.42 -24.37 -0.61
C LYS A 206 -11.23 -23.78 -1.37
N GLN A 207 -11.22 -22.47 -1.60
CA GLN A 207 -10.11 -21.77 -2.25
C GLN A 207 -8.79 -21.95 -1.50
N ASN A 208 -8.81 -21.85 -0.16
CA ASN A 208 -7.63 -22.08 0.67
C ASN A 208 -7.12 -23.52 0.57
N LYS A 209 -8.01 -24.52 0.53
CA LYS A 209 -7.62 -25.92 0.33
C LYS A 209 -6.97 -26.16 -1.04
N GLU A 210 -7.53 -25.60 -2.09
CA GLU A 210 -6.97 -25.69 -3.46
C GLU A 210 -5.60 -25.02 -3.55
N MET A 211 -5.45 -23.82 -2.96
CA MET A 211 -4.17 -23.11 -2.91
C MET A 211 -3.12 -23.88 -2.10
N LEU A 212 -3.49 -24.47 -0.95
CA LEU A 212 -2.59 -25.31 -0.16
C LEU A 212 -2.17 -26.58 -0.90
N ALA A 213 -3.08 -27.22 -1.65
CA ALA A 213 -2.74 -28.38 -2.47
C ALA A 213 -1.75 -28.02 -3.60
N LEU A 214 -1.93 -26.86 -4.24
CA LEU A 214 -1.01 -26.37 -5.26
C LEU A 214 0.38 -26.07 -4.69
N LEU A 215 0.44 -25.41 -3.52
CA LEU A 215 1.70 -25.12 -2.84
C LEU A 215 2.44 -26.39 -2.41
N HIS A 216 1.75 -27.40 -1.88
CA HIS A 216 2.38 -28.69 -1.55
C HIS A 216 2.98 -29.34 -2.80
N LYS A 217 2.23 -29.40 -3.90
CA LYS A 217 2.74 -29.95 -5.16
C LYS A 217 3.99 -29.21 -5.66
N GLN A 218 4.04 -27.88 -5.49
CA GLN A 218 5.22 -27.10 -5.82
C GLN A 218 6.39 -27.42 -4.89
N ILE A 219 6.16 -27.56 -3.58
CA ILE A 219 7.20 -27.93 -2.60
C ILE A 219 7.77 -29.31 -2.94
N ASP A 220 6.94 -30.29 -3.26
CA ASP A 220 7.39 -31.65 -3.60
C ASP A 220 8.27 -31.63 -4.86
N SER A 221 7.84 -30.92 -5.90
CA SER A 221 8.63 -30.77 -7.14
C SER A 221 9.97 -30.05 -6.90
N HIS A 222 9.99 -28.99 -6.08
CA HIS A 222 11.24 -28.32 -5.71
C HIS A 222 12.13 -29.23 -4.85
N SER A 223 11.55 -30.02 -3.93
CA SER A 223 12.29 -30.97 -3.12
C SER A 223 12.97 -32.04 -3.99
N GLU A 224 12.29 -32.56 -5.02
CA GLU A 224 12.86 -33.52 -5.97
C GLU A 224 14.03 -32.92 -6.76
N THR A 225 13.88 -31.69 -7.27
CA THR A 225 14.96 -31.02 -8.01
C THR A 225 16.17 -30.70 -7.13
N VAL A 226 15.95 -30.26 -5.89
CA VAL A 226 17.03 -30.05 -4.91
C VAL A 226 17.77 -31.35 -4.62
N ASN A 227 17.06 -32.46 -4.42
CA ASN A 227 17.69 -33.76 -4.19
C ASN A 227 18.51 -34.23 -5.40
N ALA A 228 18.01 -34.03 -6.62
CA ALA A 228 18.75 -34.37 -7.84
C ALA A 228 20.04 -33.55 -7.98
N LEU A 229 19.96 -32.23 -7.73
CA LEU A 229 21.15 -31.36 -7.74
C LEU A 229 22.15 -31.72 -6.64
N GLN A 230 21.68 -32.08 -5.44
CA GLN A 230 22.56 -32.54 -4.36
C GLN A 230 23.29 -33.83 -4.74
N GLN A 231 22.62 -34.79 -5.38
CA GLN A 231 23.24 -36.02 -5.86
C GLN A 231 24.28 -35.73 -6.95
N GLN A 232 23.98 -34.82 -7.87
CA GLN A 232 24.91 -34.41 -8.92
C GLN A 232 26.17 -33.76 -8.32
N VAL A 233 26.00 -32.80 -7.42
CA VAL A 233 27.13 -32.14 -6.74
C VAL A 233 27.98 -33.15 -5.95
N ALA A 234 27.35 -34.12 -5.29
CA ALA A 234 28.08 -35.18 -4.58
C ALA A 234 28.91 -36.05 -5.53
N ALA A 235 28.37 -36.41 -6.70
CA ALA A 235 29.09 -37.17 -7.73
C ALA A 235 30.28 -36.38 -8.31
N ASP A 236 30.09 -35.09 -8.59
CA ASP A 236 31.14 -34.21 -9.11
C ASP A 236 32.27 -34.02 -8.09
N ILE A 237 31.95 -33.87 -6.80
CA ILE A 237 32.95 -33.80 -5.72
C ILE A 237 33.81 -35.07 -5.68
N ILE A 238 33.21 -36.25 -5.78
CA ILE A 238 33.95 -37.52 -5.79
C ILE A 238 34.87 -37.61 -7.02
N ALA A 239 34.36 -37.26 -8.20
CA ALA A 239 35.15 -37.28 -9.43
C ALA A 239 36.36 -36.33 -9.37
N HIS A 240 36.19 -35.15 -8.80
CA HIS A 240 37.29 -34.20 -8.59
C HIS A 240 38.29 -34.68 -7.53
N ASP A 241 37.84 -35.31 -6.45
CA ASP A 241 38.72 -35.88 -5.42
C ASP A 241 39.63 -36.99 -5.99
N ASP A 242 39.09 -37.83 -6.88
CA ASP A 242 39.86 -38.85 -7.59
C ASP A 242 40.91 -38.25 -8.54
N GLN A 243 40.57 -37.17 -9.25
CA GLN A 243 41.53 -36.44 -10.10
C GLN A 243 42.65 -35.80 -9.27
N ILE A 244 42.33 -35.22 -8.11
CA ILE A 244 43.32 -34.64 -7.18
C ILE A 244 44.30 -35.73 -6.73
N LYS A 245 43.79 -36.90 -6.31
CA LYS A 245 44.63 -38.04 -5.94
C LYS A 245 45.54 -38.51 -7.08
N GLU A 246 45.04 -38.56 -8.31
CA GLU A 246 45.86 -38.91 -9.48
C GLU A 246 47.01 -37.91 -9.70
N PHE A 247 46.72 -36.59 -9.60
CA PHE A 247 47.76 -35.57 -9.73
C PHE A 247 48.77 -35.62 -8.59
N ASP A 248 48.33 -35.84 -7.35
CA ASP A 248 49.21 -36.00 -6.19
C ASP A 248 50.16 -37.20 -6.36
N MET A 249 49.67 -38.31 -6.91
CA MET A 249 50.52 -39.46 -7.24
C MET A 249 51.59 -39.10 -8.28
N LYS A 250 51.21 -38.37 -9.35
CA LYS A 250 52.16 -37.91 -10.39
C LYS A 250 53.19 -36.93 -9.83
N ILE A 251 52.77 -36.00 -8.97
CA ILE A 251 53.67 -35.05 -8.31
C ILE A 251 54.70 -35.81 -7.47
N ASN A 252 54.27 -36.76 -6.64
CA ASN A 252 55.17 -37.56 -5.81
C ASN A 252 56.14 -38.40 -6.65
N GLN A 253 55.68 -38.94 -7.78
CA GLN A 253 56.53 -39.63 -8.75
C GLN A 253 57.61 -38.69 -9.30
N TYR A 254 57.25 -37.51 -9.82
CA TYR A 254 58.22 -36.56 -10.37
C TYR A 254 59.20 -36.04 -9.32
N VAL A 255 58.75 -35.80 -8.09
CA VAL A 255 59.64 -35.43 -6.96
C VAL A 255 60.69 -36.51 -6.72
N SER A 256 60.28 -37.79 -6.77
CA SER A 256 61.19 -38.92 -6.61
C SER A 256 62.18 -39.03 -7.77
N GLU A 257 61.72 -38.87 -9.01
CA GLU A 257 62.58 -38.89 -10.21
C GLU A 257 63.62 -37.75 -10.19
N ILE A 258 63.20 -36.53 -9.82
CA ILE A 258 64.10 -35.38 -9.67
C ILE A 258 65.16 -35.66 -8.59
N SER A 259 64.78 -36.26 -7.47
CA SER A 259 65.71 -36.59 -6.38
C SER A 259 66.78 -37.61 -6.83
N VAL A 260 66.38 -38.63 -7.59
CA VAL A 260 67.30 -39.61 -8.18
C VAL A 260 68.23 -38.93 -9.19
N LEU A 261 67.69 -38.15 -10.13
CA LEU A 261 68.49 -37.44 -11.12
C LEU A 261 69.53 -36.52 -10.46
N LYS A 262 69.11 -35.76 -9.45
CA LYS A 262 70.01 -34.90 -8.67
C LYS A 262 71.16 -35.69 -8.05
N SER A 263 70.87 -36.79 -7.37
CA SER A 263 71.88 -37.65 -6.75
C SER A 263 72.83 -38.27 -7.78
N THR A 264 72.32 -38.67 -8.95
CA THR A 264 73.17 -39.19 -10.03
C THR A 264 74.05 -38.12 -10.68
N HIS A 265 73.59 -36.86 -10.73
CA HIS A 265 74.37 -35.74 -11.22
C HIS A 265 75.50 -35.41 -10.26
N GLU A 266 75.19 -35.27 -8.96
CA GLU A 266 76.18 -35.04 -7.89
C GLU A 266 77.28 -36.12 -7.93
N ALA A 267 76.92 -37.41 -8.04
CA ALA A 267 77.89 -38.50 -8.13
C ALA A 267 78.79 -38.43 -9.39
N LYS A 268 78.26 -37.98 -10.53
CA LYS A 268 79.06 -37.78 -11.76
C LYS A 268 80.00 -36.59 -11.63
N GLU A 269 79.53 -35.50 -11.02
CA GLU A 269 80.31 -34.30 -10.75
C GLU A 269 81.49 -34.62 -9.82
N ASP A 270 81.25 -35.35 -8.73
CA ASP A 270 82.31 -35.83 -7.83
C ASP A 270 83.35 -36.69 -8.57
N LYS A 271 82.89 -37.60 -9.44
CA LYS A 271 83.79 -38.44 -10.25
C LYS A 271 84.65 -37.60 -11.18
N TRP A 272 84.06 -36.65 -11.91
CA TRP A 272 84.81 -35.78 -12.81
C TRP A 272 85.79 -34.88 -12.06
N ASN A 273 85.41 -34.36 -10.89
CA ASN A 273 86.30 -33.59 -10.04
C ASN A 273 87.50 -34.44 -9.56
N ALA A 274 87.27 -35.69 -9.16
CA ALA A 274 88.35 -36.62 -8.80
C ALA A 274 89.29 -36.91 -9.98
N ASP A 275 88.75 -37.15 -11.18
CA ASP A 275 89.53 -37.39 -12.39
C ASP A 275 90.36 -36.15 -12.80
N ILE A 276 89.78 -34.95 -12.68
CA ILE A 276 90.48 -33.68 -12.93
C ILE A 276 91.66 -33.52 -11.98
N GLU A 277 91.48 -33.75 -10.67
CA GLU A 277 92.58 -33.63 -9.70
C GLU A 277 93.67 -34.69 -9.92
N LYS A 278 93.30 -35.91 -10.31
CA LYS A 278 94.25 -36.94 -10.71
C LYS A 278 95.08 -36.52 -11.93
N LEU A 279 94.43 -36.03 -12.99
CA LEU A 279 95.11 -35.56 -14.20
C LEU A 279 96.02 -34.35 -13.93
N LYS A 280 95.60 -33.41 -13.07
CA LYS A 280 96.45 -32.29 -12.63
C LYS A 280 97.72 -32.77 -11.95
N LYS A 281 97.62 -33.79 -11.09
CA LYS A 281 98.78 -34.39 -10.42
C LYS A 281 99.73 -35.07 -11.42
N GLU A 282 99.19 -35.90 -12.32
CA GLU A 282 99.98 -36.57 -13.36
C GLU A 282 100.69 -35.56 -14.27
N LEU A 283 99.99 -34.49 -14.68
CA LEU A 283 100.57 -33.41 -15.47
C LEU A 283 101.76 -32.75 -14.76
N LYS A 284 101.60 -32.45 -13.46
CA LYS A 284 102.67 -31.85 -12.64
C LYS A 284 103.90 -32.75 -12.55
N GLU A 285 103.71 -34.05 -12.32
CA GLU A 285 104.80 -35.04 -12.27
C GLU A 285 105.52 -35.17 -13.63
N LYS A 286 104.77 -35.13 -14.74
CA LYS A 286 105.35 -35.15 -16.10
C LYS A 286 106.13 -33.88 -16.42
N CYS A 287 105.64 -32.70 -16.03
CA CYS A 287 106.38 -31.45 -16.17
C CYS A 287 107.72 -31.50 -15.40
N GLN A 288 107.71 -31.98 -14.15
CA GLN A 288 108.93 -32.14 -13.36
C GLN A 288 109.93 -33.11 -14.02
N SER A 289 109.46 -34.25 -14.51
CA SER A 289 110.29 -35.22 -15.22
C SER A 289 110.91 -34.64 -16.51
N LEU A 290 110.14 -33.80 -17.22
CA LEU A 290 110.61 -33.11 -18.43
C LEU A 290 111.67 -32.05 -18.10
N ASP A 291 111.49 -31.28 -17.02
CA ASP A 291 112.48 -30.31 -16.55
C ASP A 291 113.80 -31.00 -16.17
N GLU A 292 113.73 -32.15 -15.49
CA GLU A 292 114.91 -32.96 -15.17
C GLU A 292 115.62 -33.49 -16.41
N LEU A 293 114.87 -33.98 -17.39
CA LEU A 293 115.42 -34.47 -18.65
C LEU A 293 116.07 -33.33 -19.44
N ASN A 294 115.46 -32.14 -19.46
CA ASN A 294 116.02 -30.96 -20.11
C ASN A 294 117.36 -30.55 -19.48
N LYS A 295 117.47 -30.54 -18.15
CA LYS A 295 118.74 -30.29 -17.44
C LYS A 295 119.83 -31.31 -17.79
N LYS A 296 119.46 -32.60 -17.90
CA LYS A 296 120.40 -33.66 -18.32
C LYS A 296 120.86 -33.45 -19.76
N LEU A 297 119.95 -33.05 -20.65
CA LEU A 297 120.28 -32.74 -22.04
C LEU A 297 121.25 -31.56 -22.14
N GLU A 298 121.01 -30.48 -21.41
CA GLU A 298 121.92 -29.32 -21.32
C GLU A 298 123.31 -29.74 -20.82
N THR A 299 123.38 -30.62 -19.82
CA THR A 299 124.65 -31.16 -19.30
C THR A 299 125.39 -31.96 -20.37
N LEU A 300 124.71 -32.84 -21.10
CA LEU A 300 125.30 -33.65 -22.18
C LEU A 300 125.77 -32.78 -23.36
N ILE A 301 125.06 -31.70 -23.68
CA ILE A 301 125.49 -30.73 -24.70
C ILE A 301 126.83 -30.09 -24.31
N LEU A 302 126.96 -29.65 -23.05
CA LEU A 302 128.21 -29.09 -22.53
C LEU A 302 129.36 -30.12 -22.54
N GLU A 303 129.09 -31.37 -22.16
CA GLU A 303 130.08 -32.45 -22.21
C GLU A 303 130.52 -32.74 -23.64
N ARG A 304 129.59 -32.80 -24.60
CA ARG A 304 129.89 -32.96 -26.03
C ARG A 304 130.79 -31.83 -26.52
N ASP A 305 130.42 -30.58 -26.26
CA ASP A 305 131.20 -29.42 -26.67
C ASP A 305 132.61 -29.45 -26.05
N GLY A 306 132.72 -29.92 -24.80
CA GLY A 306 134.01 -30.17 -24.15
C GLY A 306 134.86 -31.26 -24.81
N VAL A 307 134.23 -32.36 -25.28
CA VAL A 307 134.91 -33.42 -26.03
C VAL A 307 135.33 -32.94 -27.41
N ASP A 308 134.47 -32.21 -28.12
CA ASP A 308 134.76 -31.65 -29.45
C ASP A 308 135.98 -30.71 -29.38
N ALA A 309 136.04 -29.83 -28.38
CA ALA A 309 137.21 -28.96 -28.15
C ALA A 309 138.51 -29.75 -27.88
N ARG A 310 138.44 -30.85 -27.10
CA ARG A 310 139.59 -31.74 -26.87
C ARG A 310 140.03 -32.45 -28.15
N LEU A 311 139.07 -32.88 -28.98
CA LEU A 311 139.33 -33.55 -30.24
C LEU A 311 140.03 -32.61 -31.23
N ASP A 312 139.57 -31.36 -31.34
CA ASP A 312 140.21 -30.34 -32.17
C ASP A 312 141.64 -30.04 -31.70
N THR A 313 141.85 -29.99 -30.38
CA THR A 313 143.19 -29.85 -29.79
C THR A 313 144.11 -31.02 -30.18
N LEU A 314 143.66 -32.26 -29.98
CA LEU A 314 144.42 -33.46 -30.34
C LEU A 314 144.69 -33.56 -31.85
N ARG A 315 143.74 -33.11 -32.68
CA ARG A 315 143.90 -33.04 -34.13
C ARG A 315 145.00 -32.05 -34.50
N ALA A 316 145.00 -30.86 -33.90
CA ALA A 316 146.06 -29.87 -34.10
C ALA A 316 147.43 -30.39 -33.64
N GLU A 317 147.50 -31.04 -32.48
CA GLU A 317 148.73 -31.67 -31.98
C GLU A 317 149.23 -32.80 -32.90
N LYS A 318 148.34 -33.64 -33.42
CA LYS A 318 148.69 -34.68 -34.38
C LYS A 318 149.25 -34.07 -35.67
N CYS A 319 148.58 -33.08 -36.25
CA CYS A 319 149.08 -32.38 -37.44
C CYS A 319 150.47 -31.75 -37.20
N SER A 320 150.69 -31.15 -36.02
CA SER A 320 152.00 -30.61 -35.64
C SER A 320 153.07 -31.70 -35.55
N ARG A 321 152.76 -32.87 -34.99
CA ARG A 321 153.68 -34.03 -34.95
C ARG A 321 153.95 -34.59 -36.34
N ASP A 322 152.92 -34.73 -37.19
CA ASP A 322 153.06 -35.21 -38.56
C ASP A 322 153.99 -34.27 -39.37
N ASN A 323 153.84 -32.95 -39.21
CA ASN A 323 154.73 -31.96 -39.79
C ASN A 323 156.18 -32.12 -39.30
N LEU A 324 156.39 -32.32 -37.99
CA LEU A 324 157.71 -32.55 -37.42
C LEU A 324 158.36 -33.85 -37.94
N VAL A 325 157.59 -34.93 -38.05
CA VAL A 325 158.05 -36.20 -38.61
C VAL A 325 158.48 -36.01 -40.06
N GLN A 326 157.67 -35.32 -40.88
CA GLN A 326 158.02 -35.02 -42.28
C GLN A 326 159.31 -34.18 -42.38
N GLU A 327 159.52 -33.22 -41.48
CA GLU A 327 160.77 -32.45 -41.39
C GLU A 327 161.97 -33.35 -41.06
N MET A 328 161.83 -34.22 -40.05
CA MET A 328 162.88 -35.17 -39.66
C MET A 328 163.21 -36.17 -40.77
N GLU A 329 162.20 -36.70 -41.47
CA GLU A 329 162.39 -37.59 -42.63
C GLU A 329 163.15 -36.89 -43.76
N THR A 330 162.83 -35.63 -44.04
CA THR A 330 163.53 -34.83 -45.05
C THR A 330 164.99 -34.61 -44.68
N ARG A 331 165.27 -34.26 -43.42
CA ARG A 331 166.64 -34.12 -42.89
C ARG A 331 167.41 -35.43 -42.95
N LEU A 332 166.77 -36.55 -42.59
CA LEU A 332 167.38 -37.88 -42.64
C LEU A 332 167.75 -38.28 -44.07
N LYS A 333 166.87 -38.07 -45.06
CA LYS A 333 167.17 -38.30 -46.48
C LYS A 333 168.34 -37.44 -46.96
N SER A 334 168.40 -36.17 -46.55
CA SER A 334 169.52 -35.28 -46.88
C SER A 334 170.84 -35.77 -46.30
N LEU A 335 170.86 -36.16 -45.01
CA LEU A 335 172.05 -36.73 -44.36
C LEU A 335 172.49 -38.06 -44.99
N GLN A 336 171.55 -38.90 -45.41
CA GLN A 336 171.86 -40.14 -46.13
C GLN A 336 172.50 -39.87 -47.49
N ALA A 337 172.03 -38.86 -48.23
CA ALA A 337 172.64 -38.42 -49.48
C ALA A 337 174.06 -37.88 -49.25
N GLU A 338 174.26 -37.01 -48.25
CA GLU A 338 175.58 -36.49 -47.86
C GLU A 338 176.54 -37.62 -47.46
N ARG A 339 176.07 -38.59 -46.66
CA ARG A 339 176.86 -39.78 -46.31
C ARG A 339 177.26 -40.60 -47.54
N ALA A 340 176.36 -40.77 -48.50
CA ALA A 340 176.66 -41.47 -49.75
C ALA A 340 177.74 -40.74 -50.56
N GLU A 341 177.67 -39.41 -50.62
CA GLU A 341 178.69 -38.56 -51.25
C GLU A 341 180.05 -38.68 -50.54
N VAL A 342 180.08 -38.56 -49.21
CA VAL A 342 181.31 -38.74 -48.41
C VAL A 342 181.92 -40.13 -48.59
N LEU A 343 181.11 -41.19 -48.72
CA LEU A 343 181.62 -42.54 -49.01
C LEU A 343 182.26 -42.64 -50.39
N VAL A 344 181.73 -41.93 -51.40
CA VAL A 344 182.34 -41.86 -52.73
C VAL A 344 183.66 -41.09 -52.67
N THR A 345 183.68 -39.91 -52.04
CA THR A 345 184.92 -39.13 -51.89
C THR A 345 185.97 -39.89 -51.08
N PHE A 346 185.57 -40.58 -50.01
CA PHE A 346 186.46 -41.45 -49.24
C PHE A 346 187.03 -42.60 -50.09
N LYS A 347 186.21 -43.27 -50.92
CA LYS A 347 186.71 -44.30 -51.85
C LYS A 347 187.70 -43.74 -52.87
N ILE A 348 187.46 -42.52 -53.38
CA ILE A 348 188.39 -41.83 -54.29
C ILE A 348 189.71 -41.55 -53.56
N VAL A 349 189.65 -40.98 -52.35
CA VAL A 349 190.83 -40.70 -51.52
C VAL A 349 191.58 -41.99 -51.19
N GLN A 350 190.88 -43.08 -50.86
CA GLN A 350 191.48 -44.38 -50.59
C GLN A 350 192.18 -44.95 -51.83
N LYS A 351 191.54 -44.85 -53.00
CA LYS A 351 192.15 -45.24 -54.29
C LYS A 351 193.40 -44.40 -54.59
N LEU A 352 193.31 -43.08 -54.42
CA LEU A 352 194.45 -42.17 -54.58
C LEU A 352 195.58 -42.50 -53.61
N LYS A 353 195.26 -42.86 -52.36
CA LYS A 353 196.22 -43.31 -51.35
C LYS A 353 196.91 -44.61 -51.78
N ASP A 354 196.15 -45.59 -52.27
CA ASP A 354 196.71 -46.87 -52.73
C ASP A 354 197.59 -46.67 -53.97
N GLU A 355 197.18 -45.78 -54.88
CA GLU A 355 197.95 -45.38 -56.07
C GLU A 355 199.22 -44.61 -55.69
N LEU A 356 199.15 -43.72 -54.70
CA LEU A 356 200.31 -43.02 -54.16
C LEU A 356 201.27 -44.01 -53.48
N LYS A 357 200.75 -44.98 -52.73
CA LYS A 357 201.54 -46.02 -52.08
C LYS A 357 202.25 -46.91 -53.10
N LEU A 358 201.58 -47.25 -54.20
CA LEU A 358 202.19 -47.96 -55.32
C LEU A 358 203.32 -47.13 -55.95
N LYS A 359 203.08 -45.85 -56.23
CA LYS A 359 204.12 -44.93 -56.72
C LYS A 359 205.29 -44.78 -55.76
N VAL A 360 205.05 -44.79 -54.44
CA VAL A 360 206.12 -44.78 -53.44
C VAL A 360 206.97 -46.05 -53.57
N VAL A 361 206.35 -47.23 -53.71
CA VAL A 361 207.09 -48.49 -53.94
C VAL A 361 207.88 -48.46 -55.25
N GLU A 362 207.30 -47.96 -56.33
CA GLU A 362 207.99 -47.79 -57.63
C GLU A 362 209.18 -46.83 -57.50
N LEU A 363 209.00 -45.69 -56.82
CA LEU A 363 210.07 -44.74 -56.57
C LEU A 363 211.15 -45.33 -55.65
N GLU A 364 210.78 -46.09 -54.62
CA GLU A 364 211.73 -46.81 -53.77
C GLU A 364 212.57 -47.82 -54.57
N GLN A 365 211.96 -48.54 -55.52
CA GLN A 365 212.65 -49.45 -56.44
C GLN A 365 213.54 -48.71 -57.44
N GLU A 366 213.08 -47.58 -57.99
CA GLU A 366 213.87 -46.75 -58.90
C GLU A 366 215.06 -46.13 -58.18
N VAL A 367 214.88 -45.68 -56.92
CA VAL A 367 215.99 -45.27 -56.05
C VAL A 367 216.94 -46.44 -55.79
N HIS A 368 216.44 -47.67 -55.66
CA HIS A 368 217.27 -48.86 -55.54
C HIS A 368 218.09 -49.13 -56.82
N ARG A 369 217.47 -49.05 -58.01
CA ARG A 369 218.18 -49.13 -59.30
C ARG A 369 219.20 -48.02 -59.47
N GLN A 370 218.86 -46.78 -59.12
CA GLN A 370 219.80 -45.67 -59.18
C GLN A 370 220.97 -45.88 -58.22
N LYS A 371 220.72 -46.42 -57.01
CA LYS A 371 221.78 -46.86 -56.09
C LYS A 371 222.66 -47.97 -56.70
N GLU A 372 222.09 -48.94 -57.42
CA GLU A 372 222.84 -49.99 -58.14
C GLU A 372 223.64 -49.44 -59.34
N VAL A 373 223.08 -48.49 -60.09
CA VAL A 373 223.78 -47.80 -61.19
C VAL A 373 224.96 -47.00 -60.65
N ILE A 374 224.78 -46.29 -59.52
CA ILE A 374 225.84 -45.59 -58.80
C ILE A 374 226.90 -46.58 -58.29
N ALA A 375 226.50 -47.76 -57.79
CA ALA A 375 227.41 -48.79 -57.32
C ALA A 375 228.21 -49.49 -58.45
N ASN A 376 227.75 -49.44 -59.71
CA ASN A 376 228.45 -49.96 -60.89
C ASN A 376 229.25 -48.88 -61.66
N THR A 377 229.28 -47.64 -61.16
CA THR A 377 230.12 -46.53 -61.69
C THR A 377 231.25 -46.11 -60.72
N THR A 378 231.52 -46.92 -59.70
CA THR A 378 232.65 -46.80 -58.77
C THR A 378 233.29 -48.16 -58.57
#